data_AF-A0A0F9GKB6-F1
#
_entry.id   AF-A0A0F9GKB6-F1
#
_cell.length_a   1.000
_cell.length_b   1.000
_cell.length_c   1.000
_cell.angle_alpha   90.00
_cell.angle_beta   90.00
_cell.angle_gamma   90.00
#
_symmetry.space_group_name_H-M   'P 1'
#
loop_
_entity.id
_entity.type
_entity.pdbx_description
1 polymer ?
#
loop_
_entity_poly.entity_id
_entity_poly.type
_entity_poly.pdbx_seq_one_letter_code
_entity_poly.pdbx_strand_id
1 'polypeptide(L)'
;TSGVFEFDCDGAAYELGNFVAPGQAFTEEVEDGLCNQQIAPVAEPQCAIARINKHAPSGATSVLIGICSTVMSGGVDGTTTYAKSPA
;
A
#
# COMPACT_ATOMS: atom_id res chain seq x y z
N THR A 1 11.76 -8.40 -1.03
CA THR A 1 11.28 -8.42 -2.43
C THR A 1 10.83 -7.02 -2.82
N SER A 2 11.00 -6.62 -4.07
CA SER A 2 10.45 -5.38 -4.62
C SER A 2 9.68 -5.72 -5.90
N GLY A 3 8.53 -5.09 -6.13
CA GLY A 3 7.69 -5.40 -7.28
C GLY A 3 6.29 -4.81 -7.19
N VAL A 4 5.47 -5.14 -8.19
CA VAL A 4 4.05 -4.79 -8.25
C VAL A 4 3.23 -6.03 -7.98
N PHE A 5 2.27 -5.91 -7.05
CA PHE A 5 1.45 -7.01 -6.57
C PHE A 5 -0.01 -6.57 -6.54
N GLU A 6 -0.92 -7.51 -6.72
CA GLU A 6 -2.37 -7.28 -6.67
C GLU A 6 -2.89 -7.65 -5.29
N PHE A 7 -3.75 -6.80 -4.72
CA PHE A 7 -4.39 -7.00 -3.42
C PHE A 7 -5.87 -6.63 -3.49
N ASP A 8 -6.69 -7.31 -2.70
CA ASP A 8 -8.09 -6.96 -2.51
C ASP A 8 -8.21 -5.59 -1.81
N CYS A 9 -9.28 -4.86 -2.09
CA CYS A 9 -9.54 -3.55 -1.50
C CYS A 9 -11.02 -3.39 -1.12
N ASP A 10 -11.30 -2.37 -0.32
CA ASP A 10 -12.62 -2.03 0.21
C ASP A 10 -13.60 -1.39 -0.80
N GLY A 11 -13.20 -1.24 -2.07
CA GLY A 11 -14.01 -0.57 -3.09
C GLY A 11 -13.92 0.95 -3.10
N ALA A 12 -13.04 1.57 -2.30
CA ALA A 12 -12.73 2.99 -2.41
C ALA A 12 -12.09 3.33 -3.78
N ALA A 13 -12.00 4.62 -4.09
CA ALA A 13 -11.20 5.09 -5.22
C ALA A 13 -9.73 5.22 -4.79
N TYR A 14 -8.81 4.78 -5.66
CA TYR A 14 -7.38 4.75 -5.39
C TYR A 14 -6.61 5.49 -6.48
N GLU A 15 -5.91 6.55 -6.10
CA GLU A 15 -5.09 7.33 -7.02
C GLU A 15 -3.66 6.82 -7.09
N LEU A 16 -3.03 7.00 -8.26
CA LEU A 16 -1.63 6.62 -8.47
C LEU A 16 -0.72 7.28 -7.42
N GLY A 17 0.07 6.46 -6.73
CA GLY A 17 1.02 6.92 -5.73
C GLY A 17 0.45 7.08 -4.32
N ASN A 18 -0.86 6.91 -4.11
CA ASN A 18 -1.47 6.90 -2.77
C ASN A 18 -0.81 5.87 -1.86
N PHE A 19 -0.66 6.23 -0.60
CA PHE A 19 -0.18 5.33 0.43
C PHE A 19 -1.27 4.36 0.85
N VAL A 20 -0.89 3.11 1.07
CA VAL A 20 -1.82 2.06 1.49
C VAL A 20 -1.22 1.22 2.62
N ALA A 21 -2.11 0.73 3.47
CA ALA A 21 -1.82 -0.17 4.58
C ALA A 21 -2.89 -1.27 4.61
N PRO A 22 -2.72 -2.32 5.43
CA PRO A 22 -3.81 -3.22 5.74
C PRO A 22 -5.02 -2.43 6.25
N GLY A 23 -6.18 -2.65 5.64
CA GLY A 23 -7.40 -1.86 5.90
C GLY A 23 -8.13 -2.26 7.18
N GLN A 24 -7.66 -3.30 7.86
CA GLN A 24 -8.26 -3.79 9.09
C GLN A 24 -7.26 -3.76 10.23
N ALA A 25 -7.70 -3.25 11.38
CA ALA A 25 -6.99 -3.35 12.63
C ALA A 25 -7.46 -4.59 13.39
N PHE A 26 -6.52 -5.41 13.84
CA PHE A 26 -6.80 -6.46 14.83
C PHE A 26 -6.80 -5.82 16.22
N THR A 27 -7.97 -5.67 16.83
CA THR A 27 -8.10 -5.25 18.24
C THR A 27 -8.84 -6.34 19.02
N GLU A 28 -8.71 -6.36 20.35
CA GLU A 28 -9.43 -7.30 21.21
C GLU A 28 -10.98 -7.22 21.05
N GLU A 29 -11.48 -6.12 20.49
CA GLU A 29 -12.90 -5.85 20.28
C GLU A 29 -13.39 -6.25 18.87
N VAL A 30 -12.47 -6.56 17.94
CA VAL A 30 -12.78 -6.95 16.55
C VAL A 30 -12.23 -8.36 16.33
N GLU A 31 -13.07 -9.37 16.61
CA GLU A 31 -12.72 -10.80 16.49
C GLU A 31 -12.61 -11.31 15.04
N ASP A 32 -13.04 -10.52 14.03
CA ASP A 32 -12.98 -10.91 12.61
C ASP A 32 -11.60 -10.56 12.03
N GLY A 33 -10.60 -11.32 12.48
CA GLY A 33 -9.23 -10.83 12.56
C GLY A 33 -8.45 -10.67 11.26
N LEU A 34 -8.92 -11.13 10.11
CA LEU A 34 -8.24 -11.00 8.81
C LEU A 34 -9.24 -11.26 7.65
N CYS A 35 -10.18 -10.36 7.36
CA CYS A 35 -11.00 -10.47 6.15
C CYS A 35 -10.12 -10.22 4.92
N ASN A 36 -9.69 -11.31 4.26
CA ASN A 36 -8.95 -11.35 2.99
C ASN A 36 -7.71 -10.42 2.84
N GLN A 37 -7.14 -9.92 3.94
CA GLN A 37 -5.97 -9.04 3.91
C GLN A 37 -6.16 -7.84 2.97
N GLN A 38 -7.37 -7.26 2.98
CA GLN A 38 -7.66 -6.09 2.16
C GLN A 38 -6.78 -4.91 2.56
N ILE A 39 -6.46 -4.06 1.59
CA ILE A 39 -5.78 -2.80 1.83
C ILE A 39 -6.76 -1.62 1.84
N ALA A 40 -6.38 -0.57 2.55
CA ALA A 40 -7.07 0.71 2.58
C ALA A 40 -6.06 1.87 2.42
N PRO A 41 -6.51 3.05 1.94
CA PRO A 41 -5.66 4.22 1.87
C PRO A 41 -5.30 4.73 3.27
N VAL A 42 -4.06 5.21 3.42
CA VAL A 42 -3.60 5.91 4.62
C VAL A 42 -3.04 7.27 4.24
N ALA A 43 -3.16 8.26 5.13
CA ALA A 43 -2.64 9.60 4.86
C ALA A 43 -1.13 9.67 5.12
N GLU A 44 -0.66 8.98 6.18
CA GLU A 44 0.70 9.10 6.64
C GLU A 44 1.65 8.05 6.05
N PRO A 45 2.81 8.44 5.52
CA PRO A 45 3.77 7.52 4.93
C PRO A 45 4.34 6.51 5.93
N GLN A 46 4.46 6.87 7.21
CA GLN A 46 4.96 5.93 8.24
C GLN A 46 3.98 4.79 8.55
N CYS A 47 2.70 4.94 8.17
CA CYS A 47 1.68 3.92 8.30
C CYS A 47 1.59 3.03 7.05
N ALA A 48 2.27 3.40 5.97
CA ALA A 48 2.14 2.77 4.66
C ALA A 48 3.09 1.58 4.49
N ILE A 49 2.61 0.51 3.87
CA ILE A 49 3.43 -0.65 3.46
C ILE A 49 3.76 -0.63 1.97
N ALA A 50 3.02 0.15 1.18
CA ALA A 50 3.14 0.22 -0.27
C ALA A 50 2.55 1.53 -0.82
N ARG A 51 2.65 1.70 -2.15
CA ARG A 51 1.95 2.76 -2.89
C ARG A 51 1.13 2.17 -4.03
N ILE A 52 0.01 2.79 -4.37
CA ILE A 52 -0.78 2.44 -5.56
C ILE A 52 0.05 2.62 -6.83
N ASN A 53 0.09 1.60 -7.68
CA ASN A 53 0.85 1.57 -8.94
C ASN A 53 0.02 1.95 -10.16
N LYS A 54 -1.32 1.93 -10.04
CA LYS A 54 -2.26 2.31 -11.10
C LYS A 54 -3.56 2.84 -10.49
N HIS A 55 -4.12 3.89 -11.09
CA HIS A 55 -5.44 4.40 -10.70
C HIS A 55 -6.51 3.29 -10.75
N ALA A 56 -7.31 3.19 -9.70
CA ALA A 56 -8.47 2.31 -9.63
C ALA A 56 -9.73 3.11 -9.23
N PRO A 57 -10.83 2.98 -9.99
CA PRO A 57 -12.06 3.70 -9.71
C PRO A 57 -12.78 3.12 -8.49
N SER A 58 -13.76 3.88 -7.97
CA SER A 58 -14.67 3.38 -6.93
C SER A 58 -15.39 2.11 -7.39
N GLY A 59 -15.53 1.14 -6.48
CA GLY A 59 -16.13 -0.17 -6.75
C GLY A 59 -15.16 -1.21 -7.30
N ALA A 60 -13.87 -0.89 -7.42
CA ALA A 60 -12.84 -1.89 -7.69
C ALA A 60 -12.77 -2.93 -6.56
N THR A 61 -12.56 -4.20 -6.90
CA THR A 61 -12.38 -5.26 -5.89
C THR A 61 -10.92 -5.51 -5.58
N SER A 62 -10.01 -5.14 -6.49
CA SER A 62 -8.56 -5.27 -6.33
C SER A 62 -7.82 -4.06 -6.89
N VAL A 63 -6.60 -3.84 -6.39
CA VAL A 63 -5.69 -2.79 -6.83
C VAL A 63 -4.26 -3.29 -6.97
N LEU A 64 -3.48 -2.61 -7.82
CA LEU A 64 -2.05 -2.88 -7.99
C LEU A 64 -1.24 -1.97 -7.08
N ILE A 65 -0.39 -2.56 -6.24
CA ILE A 65 0.48 -1.84 -5.31
C ILE A 65 1.94 -2.14 -5.59
N GLY A 66 2.78 -1.10 -5.53
CA GLY A 66 4.23 -1.21 -5.56
C GLY A 66 4.79 -1.35 -4.15
N ILE A 67 5.49 -2.45 -3.89
CA ILE A 67 6.26 -2.67 -2.66
C ILE A 67 7.74 -2.50 -3.00
N CYS A 68 8.42 -1.66 -2.22
CA CYS A 68 9.86 -1.43 -2.35
C CYS A 68 10.57 -1.90 -1.07
N SER A 69 11.34 -2.97 -1.17
CA SER A 69 12.16 -3.44 -0.04
C SER A 69 13.41 -2.57 0.10
N THR A 70 13.54 -1.91 1.26
CA THR A 70 14.73 -1.12 1.64
C THR A 70 15.98 -1.99 1.75
N VAL A 71 15.84 -3.22 2.26
CA VAL A 71 16.93 -4.22 2.32
C VAL A 71 17.48 -4.51 0.93
N MET A 72 16.60 -4.74 -0.06
CA MET A 72 17.02 -5.00 -1.44
C MET A 72 17.52 -3.74 -2.17
N SER A 73 17.20 -2.55 -1.63
CA SER A 73 17.54 -1.26 -2.21
C SER A 73 18.80 -0.63 -1.59
N GLY A 74 19.51 -1.34 -0.71
CA GLY A 74 20.80 -0.89 -0.14
C GLY A 74 20.79 -0.48 1.34
N GLY A 75 19.74 -0.81 2.11
CA GLY A 75 19.72 -0.67 3.57
C GLY A 75 18.80 0.43 4.11
N VAL A 76 18.73 0.54 5.43
CA VAL A 76 17.87 1.52 6.12
C VAL A 76 18.72 2.67 6.63
N ASP A 77 18.52 3.87 6.08
CA ASP A 77 18.59 5.10 6.87
C ASP A 77 17.70 6.21 6.27
N GLY A 78 16.71 6.70 7.04
CA GLY A 78 16.00 7.98 6.84
C GLY A 78 15.17 8.28 5.57
N THR A 79 15.08 7.46 4.51
CA THR A 79 14.63 7.96 3.18
C THR A 79 13.30 7.47 2.63
N THR A 80 12.43 8.42 2.29
CA THR A 80 11.46 8.32 1.18
C THR A 80 12.26 8.33 -0.14
N THR A 81 12.29 7.23 -0.88
CA THR A 81 12.89 7.21 -2.22
C THR A 81 11.89 7.73 -3.25
N TYR A 82 11.87 9.06 -3.46
CA TYR A 82 11.35 9.62 -4.71
C TYR A 82 12.52 9.68 -5.71
N ALA A 83 12.60 8.68 -6.59
CA ALA A 83 13.55 8.74 -7.69
C ALA A 83 13.12 9.87 -8.64
N LYS A 84 13.85 10.99 -8.60
CA LYS A 84 13.70 12.09 -9.56
C LYS A 84 13.96 11.54 -10.97
N SER A 85 13.00 11.67 -11.88
CA SER A 85 13.20 11.32 -13.30
C SER A 85 14.34 12.16 -13.90
N PRO A 86 15.22 11.57 -14.73
CA PRO A 86 16.26 12.33 -15.42
C PRO A 86 15.62 13.31 -16.42
N ALA A 87 16.23 14.48 -16.52
CA ALA A 87 15.86 15.57 -17.41
C ALA A 87 16.08 15.24 -18.90
#